data_AF-A0A6J1EFM3-F1
#
_entry.id   AF-A0A6J1EFM3-F1
#
_cell.length_a   1.000
_cell.length_b   1.000
_cell.length_c   1.000
_cell.angle_alpha   90.00
_cell.angle_beta   90.00
_cell.angle_gamma   90.00
#
_symmetry.space_group_name_H-M   'P 1'
#
loop_
_entity.id
_entity.type
_entity.pdbx_description
1 polymer ?
#
loop_
_entity_poly.entity_id
_entity_poly.type
_entity_poly.pdbx_seq_one_letter_code
_entity_poly.pdbx_strand_id
1 'polypeptide(L)'
;MAGEVATKLFWGVAVVLFMSALWCCSAQQVPCYFIFGDSLVDNGNNNQLSSLARADYLPYGIDFPRGPTGRFSNGKTTVDVIAELLGFNGYIPAYSNTRGRDILSGVNYASAAAGIRDETGQQLGDRIPFSGQVRNHQNIVQQIVDILGDENTAADYLGRCIYSVGLGSNDYLNNYFMPQVYSTSRRFSPDQYAQILIQQYTQQLSIMYDNGARKFVLFGVGQIGCSPNALANSPDGRTCNQGYNSANQMFNNRLKGLVNQLNRDQPDARFIYVDSYGIFQDIINSPSSFGFRVTNAGCCGIGRNNGQITCLPFQTPCPNRREYLFWDAFHPTEAGNTVIGRRAYSAQGPSDAYPIDIRRLVQL
;
A
#
# COMPACT_ATOMS: atom_id res chain seq x y z
N MET A 1 81.83 -32.62 -21.55
CA MET A 1 81.64 -32.80 -20.10
C MET A 1 80.40 -32.02 -19.70
N ALA A 2 79.41 -32.76 -19.23
CA ALA A 2 78.17 -32.43 -18.50
C ALA A 2 77.60 -30.99 -18.51
N GLY A 3 76.30 -30.91 -18.86
CA GLY A 3 75.36 -30.08 -18.09
C GLY A 3 74.33 -29.26 -18.87
N GLU A 4 73.40 -29.86 -19.62
CA GLU A 4 72.16 -29.20 -20.04
C GLU A 4 71.12 -29.24 -18.90
N VAL A 5 70.70 -28.06 -18.43
CA VAL A 5 69.57 -27.90 -17.50
C VAL A 5 68.35 -27.47 -18.30
N ALA A 6 67.40 -28.39 -18.46
CA ALA A 6 66.09 -28.12 -19.04
C ALA A 6 65.17 -27.48 -17.98
N THR A 7 64.80 -26.21 -18.15
CA THR A 7 63.75 -25.55 -17.35
C THR A 7 62.42 -25.66 -18.08
N LYS A 8 61.49 -26.39 -17.47
CA LYS A 8 60.13 -26.68 -17.96
C LYS A 8 59.28 -25.40 -17.97
N LEU A 9 58.70 -25.05 -19.13
CA LEU A 9 57.59 -24.10 -19.23
C LEU A 9 56.29 -24.75 -18.72
N PHE A 10 55.73 -24.22 -17.65
CA PHE A 10 54.36 -24.53 -17.23
C PHE A 10 53.37 -23.68 -18.03
N TRP A 11 52.56 -24.32 -18.87
CA TRP A 11 51.38 -23.71 -19.48
C TRP A 11 50.23 -23.72 -18.46
N GLY A 12 49.94 -22.56 -17.87
CA GLY A 12 48.72 -22.34 -17.09
C GLY A 12 47.56 -21.94 -18.00
N VAL A 13 46.59 -22.83 -18.19
CA VAL A 13 45.32 -22.50 -18.85
C VAL A 13 44.46 -21.72 -17.84
N ALA A 14 44.28 -20.41 -18.08
CA ALA A 14 43.34 -19.59 -17.33
C ALA A 14 41.92 -19.86 -17.85
N VAL A 15 41.12 -20.61 -17.10
CA VAL A 15 39.68 -20.75 -17.34
C VAL A 15 39.00 -19.48 -16.83
N VAL A 16 38.64 -18.58 -17.74
CA VAL A 16 37.79 -17.43 -17.43
C VAL A 16 36.34 -17.93 -17.35
N LEU A 17 35.84 -18.16 -16.14
CA LEU A 17 34.42 -18.38 -15.89
C LEU A 17 33.69 -17.03 -16.06
N PHE A 18 33.07 -16.85 -17.24
CA PHE A 18 32.05 -15.84 -17.43
C PHE A 18 30.84 -16.20 -16.57
N MET A 19 30.79 -15.64 -15.35
CA MET A 19 29.55 -15.56 -14.57
C MET A 19 28.64 -14.58 -15.28
N SER A 20 27.85 -15.06 -16.25
CA SER A 20 26.68 -14.35 -16.71
C SER A 20 25.78 -14.16 -15.50
N ALA A 21 25.70 -12.93 -14.98
CA ALA A 21 24.67 -12.54 -14.04
C ALA A 21 23.33 -12.67 -14.76
N LEU A 22 22.74 -13.87 -14.68
CA LEU A 22 21.32 -14.07 -14.88
C LEU A 22 20.67 -13.22 -13.79
N TRP A 23 20.28 -11.99 -14.14
CA TRP A 23 19.16 -11.35 -13.47
C TRP A 23 18.01 -12.35 -13.58
N CYS A 24 17.82 -13.13 -12.54
CA CYS A 24 16.63 -13.93 -12.37
C CYS A 24 15.50 -12.91 -12.16
N CYS A 25 14.95 -12.39 -13.25
CA CYS A 25 13.62 -11.82 -13.24
C CYS A 25 12.73 -12.95 -12.73
N SER A 26 12.30 -12.86 -11.48
CA SER A 26 11.27 -13.77 -10.97
C SER A 26 10.11 -13.71 -11.95
N ALA A 27 9.68 -14.87 -12.45
CA ALA A 27 8.58 -14.92 -13.40
C ALA A 27 7.35 -14.28 -12.76
N GLN A 28 6.70 -13.38 -13.50
CA GLN A 28 5.48 -12.71 -13.06
C GLN A 28 4.43 -13.76 -12.68
N GLN A 29 3.93 -13.69 -11.44
CA GLN A 29 3.09 -14.75 -10.85
C GLN A 29 1.61 -14.63 -11.20
N VAL A 30 1.16 -13.41 -11.53
CA VAL A 30 -0.23 -13.11 -11.92
C VAL A 30 -0.22 -12.15 -13.09
N PRO A 31 -1.18 -12.24 -14.03
CA PRO A 31 -1.15 -11.41 -15.24
C PRO A 31 -1.31 -9.92 -14.95
N CYS A 32 -2.05 -9.55 -13.89
CA CYS A 32 -2.30 -8.16 -13.57
C CYS A 32 -2.53 -7.89 -12.07
N TYR A 33 -2.30 -6.64 -11.67
CA TYR A 33 -2.44 -6.19 -10.29
C TYR A 33 -3.15 -4.83 -10.22
N PHE A 34 -4.36 -4.83 -9.65
CA PHE A 34 -5.17 -3.63 -9.45
C PHE A 34 -5.14 -3.18 -7.99
N ILE A 35 -5.00 -1.87 -7.78
CA ILE A 35 -4.77 -1.29 -6.44
C ILE A 35 -5.82 -0.21 -6.18
N PHE A 36 -6.48 -0.30 -5.04
CA PHE A 36 -7.47 0.65 -4.53
C PHE A 36 -7.04 1.10 -3.15
N GLY A 37 -7.13 2.39 -2.87
CA GLY A 37 -6.61 2.89 -1.62
C GLY A 37 -6.63 4.39 -1.43
N ASP A 38 -5.91 4.83 -0.42
CA ASP A 38 -5.68 6.23 -0.13
C ASP A 38 -4.22 6.65 -0.39
N SER A 39 -3.75 7.70 0.30
CA SER A 39 -2.38 8.21 0.17
C SER A 39 -1.28 7.20 0.51
N LEU A 40 -1.60 6.15 1.29
CA LEU A 40 -0.64 5.09 1.62
C LEU A 40 -0.16 4.31 0.38
N VAL A 41 -0.95 4.34 -0.69
CA VAL A 41 -0.68 3.59 -1.92
C VAL A 41 -0.90 4.42 -3.20
N ASP A 42 -1.28 5.70 -3.11
CA ASP A 42 -1.30 6.62 -4.26
C ASP A 42 0.10 6.78 -4.85
N ASN A 43 0.16 6.77 -6.19
CA ASN A 43 1.38 6.89 -6.96
C ASN A 43 1.32 7.99 -8.03
N GLY A 44 0.29 8.84 -8.02
CA GLY A 44 0.16 10.00 -8.89
C GLY A 44 -1.25 10.34 -9.37
N ASN A 45 -2.32 9.74 -8.81
CA ASN A 45 -3.68 10.07 -9.20
C ASN A 45 -4.11 11.46 -8.71
N ASN A 46 -3.55 11.94 -7.60
CA ASN A 46 -3.85 13.27 -7.06
C ASN A 46 -3.09 14.42 -7.74
N ASN A 47 -2.10 14.16 -8.59
CA ASN A 47 -1.18 15.19 -9.10
C ASN A 47 -1.87 16.28 -9.93
N GLN A 48 -3.01 15.98 -10.56
CA GLN A 48 -3.77 16.93 -11.38
C GLN A 48 -5.10 17.35 -10.74
N LEU A 49 -5.37 16.90 -9.53
CA LEU A 49 -6.57 17.29 -8.78
C LEU A 49 -6.33 18.62 -8.06
N SER A 50 -7.38 19.42 -7.92
CA SER A 50 -7.34 20.63 -7.08
C SER A 50 -7.42 20.23 -5.61
N SER A 51 -6.29 19.73 -5.08
CA SER A 51 -6.19 19.09 -3.79
C SER A 51 -4.97 19.56 -3.00
N LEU A 52 -5.13 19.72 -1.69
CA LEU A 52 -4.03 19.87 -0.73
C LEU A 52 -3.33 18.53 -0.47
N ALA A 53 -4.00 17.41 -0.75
CA ALA A 53 -3.44 16.07 -0.60
C ALA A 53 -2.62 15.71 -1.84
N ARG A 54 -1.42 16.29 -1.96
CA ARG A 54 -0.45 16.05 -3.03
C ARG A 54 0.94 15.76 -2.49
N ALA A 55 1.70 14.94 -3.22
CA ALA A 55 3.07 14.53 -2.89
C ALA A 55 3.97 14.47 -4.14
N ASP A 56 3.65 15.24 -5.17
CA ASP A 56 4.41 15.35 -6.42
C ASP A 56 5.47 16.46 -6.38
N TYR A 57 6.11 16.62 -5.22
CA TYR A 57 7.17 17.60 -4.98
C TYR A 57 8.21 17.06 -4.00
N LEU A 58 9.45 17.55 -4.09
CA LEU A 58 10.50 17.20 -3.13
C LEU A 58 10.13 17.71 -1.71
N PRO A 59 10.44 16.94 -0.64
CA PRO A 59 11.29 15.76 -0.64
C PRO A 59 10.56 14.41 -0.87
N TYR A 60 9.27 14.40 -1.19
CA TYR A 60 8.60 13.13 -1.53
C TYR A 60 9.25 12.50 -2.76
N GLY A 61 9.41 11.18 -2.74
CA GLY A 61 10.08 10.43 -3.81
C GLY A 61 11.58 10.71 -3.95
N ILE A 62 12.25 11.34 -2.98
CA ILE A 62 13.70 11.63 -3.03
C ILE A 62 14.58 10.38 -3.23
N ASP A 63 14.15 9.21 -2.75
CA ASP A 63 14.82 7.92 -2.94
C ASP A 63 14.20 7.10 -4.08
N PHE A 64 13.09 7.56 -4.66
CA PHE A 64 12.46 6.86 -5.77
C PHE A 64 13.25 7.17 -7.07
N PRO A 65 13.57 6.17 -7.92
CA PRO A 65 14.41 6.40 -9.11
C PRO A 65 13.90 7.48 -10.07
N ARG A 66 12.58 7.73 -10.10
CA ARG A 66 11.94 8.76 -10.95
C ARG A 66 11.67 10.08 -10.22
N GLY A 67 12.15 10.24 -8.98
CA GLY A 67 11.85 11.40 -8.15
C GLY A 67 10.39 11.45 -7.66
N PRO A 68 9.86 12.64 -7.39
CA PRO A 68 8.48 12.82 -6.91
C PRO A 68 7.46 12.36 -7.94
N THR A 69 6.74 11.28 -7.65
CA THR A 69 5.66 10.79 -8.53
C THR A 69 4.26 11.06 -7.99
N GLY A 70 4.13 11.54 -6.75
CA GLY A 70 2.86 11.55 -6.01
C GLY A 70 2.73 10.45 -4.94
N ARG A 71 3.81 9.71 -4.68
CA ARG A 71 3.87 8.76 -3.54
C ARG A 71 4.12 9.52 -2.25
N PHE A 72 3.29 9.28 -1.24
CA PHE A 72 3.44 9.88 0.10
C PHE A 72 4.51 9.14 0.92
N SER A 73 5.72 9.06 0.37
CA SER A 73 6.88 8.39 0.97
C SER A 73 8.15 9.03 0.41
N ASN A 74 9.30 8.75 1.03
CA ASN A 74 10.60 9.03 0.39
C ASN A 74 10.84 8.18 -0.85
N GLY A 75 10.16 7.04 -0.99
CA GLY A 75 10.38 6.09 -2.08
C GLY A 75 9.18 5.19 -2.32
N LYS A 76 9.38 3.88 -2.30
CA LYS A 76 8.32 2.88 -2.55
C LYS A 76 7.22 2.90 -1.48
N THR A 77 6.01 2.57 -1.91
CA THR A 77 4.86 2.24 -1.04
C THR A 77 4.75 0.72 -0.83
N THR A 78 3.85 0.30 0.04
CA THR A 78 3.62 -1.13 0.32
C THR A 78 3.25 -1.93 -0.95
N VAL A 79 2.44 -1.35 -1.84
CA VAL A 79 2.00 -2.02 -3.08
C VAL A 79 3.09 -2.09 -4.14
N ASP A 80 4.04 -1.14 -4.13
CA ASP A 80 5.23 -1.22 -4.99
C ASP A 80 6.10 -2.42 -4.61
N VAL A 81 6.30 -2.64 -3.31
CA VAL A 81 7.05 -3.78 -2.79
C VAL A 81 6.35 -5.09 -3.13
N ILE A 82 5.02 -5.13 -3.05
CA ILE A 82 4.22 -6.29 -3.45
C ILE A 82 4.33 -6.54 -4.97
N ALA A 83 4.27 -5.50 -5.80
CA ALA A 83 4.44 -5.64 -7.26
C ALA A 83 5.79 -6.25 -7.64
N GLU A 84 6.88 -5.84 -6.96
CA GLU A 84 8.20 -6.45 -7.14
C GLU A 84 8.23 -7.92 -6.72
N LEU A 85 7.62 -8.26 -5.58
CA LEU A 85 7.54 -9.64 -5.09
C LEU A 85 6.67 -10.53 -5.98
N LEU A 86 5.68 -9.96 -6.65
CA LEU A 86 4.85 -10.63 -7.66
C LEU A 86 5.57 -10.82 -9.01
N GLY A 87 6.75 -10.23 -9.20
CA GLY A 87 7.57 -10.37 -10.41
C GLY A 87 7.18 -9.43 -11.55
N PHE A 88 6.49 -8.31 -11.28
CA PHE A 88 6.21 -7.31 -12.31
C PHE A 88 7.50 -6.61 -12.75
N ASN A 89 7.63 -6.37 -14.06
CA ASN A 89 8.73 -5.58 -14.62
C ASN A 89 8.42 -4.08 -14.46
N GLY A 90 8.64 -3.56 -13.24
CA GLY A 90 8.34 -2.19 -12.86
C GLY A 90 7.16 -2.09 -11.88
N TYR A 91 6.67 -0.87 -11.69
CA TYR A 91 5.59 -0.58 -10.74
C TYR A 91 4.27 -0.37 -11.47
N ILE A 92 3.17 -0.75 -10.84
CA ILE A 92 1.82 -0.55 -11.38
C ILE A 92 1.56 0.96 -11.57
N PRO A 93 1.15 1.42 -12.77
CA PRO A 93 0.96 2.83 -13.07
C PRO A 93 -0.35 3.40 -12.50
N ALA A 94 -0.37 4.72 -12.29
CA ALA A 94 -1.56 5.47 -11.82
C ALA A 94 -2.65 5.52 -12.90
N TYR A 95 -3.91 5.38 -12.54
CA TYR A 95 -5.06 5.52 -13.45
C TYR A 95 -5.03 6.81 -14.28
N SER A 96 -4.56 7.92 -13.69
CA SER A 96 -4.42 9.20 -14.40
C SER A 96 -3.56 9.10 -15.67
N ASN A 97 -2.58 8.20 -15.70
CA ASN A 97 -1.56 8.09 -16.74
C ASN A 97 -1.56 6.77 -17.53
N THR A 98 -2.41 5.80 -17.20
CA THR A 98 -2.43 4.47 -17.89
C THR A 98 -3.47 4.41 -19.00
N ARG A 99 -3.08 3.98 -20.21
CA ARG A 99 -3.99 3.84 -21.37
C ARG A 99 -3.60 2.63 -22.22
N GLY A 100 -4.48 2.22 -23.14
CA GLY A 100 -4.17 1.18 -24.13
C GLY A 100 -3.83 -0.16 -23.48
N ARG A 101 -2.89 -0.92 -24.07
CA ARG A 101 -2.52 -2.26 -23.59
C ARG A 101 -1.82 -2.28 -22.22
N ASP A 102 -1.29 -1.14 -21.76
CA ASP A 102 -0.64 -1.06 -20.45
C ASP A 102 -1.63 -1.35 -19.30
N ILE A 103 -2.94 -1.14 -19.53
CA ILE A 103 -3.98 -1.45 -18.54
C ILE A 103 -4.04 -2.95 -18.23
N LEU A 104 -3.60 -3.81 -19.15
CA LEU A 104 -3.60 -5.26 -18.96
C LEU A 104 -2.65 -5.65 -17.83
N SER A 105 -1.56 -4.92 -17.60
CA SER A 105 -0.65 -5.21 -16.47
C SER A 105 -1.24 -4.82 -15.11
N GLY A 106 -2.33 -4.04 -15.09
CA GLY A 106 -2.96 -3.53 -13.90
C GLY A 106 -2.85 -2.01 -13.77
N VAL A 107 -3.64 -1.46 -12.84
CA VAL A 107 -3.79 -0.02 -12.64
C VAL A 107 -3.95 0.28 -11.15
N ASN A 108 -3.31 1.35 -10.70
CA ASN A 108 -3.48 1.90 -9.37
C ASN A 108 -4.50 3.05 -9.40
N TYR A 109 -5.63 2.86 -8.72
CA TYR A 109 -6.75 3.80 -8.60
C TYR A 109 -6.72 4.61 -7.31
N ALA A 110 -5.77 4.35 -6.41
CA ALA A 110 -5.71 4.98 -5.10
C ALA A 110 -5.60 6.50 -5.21
N SER A 111 -6.25 7.21 -4.30
CA SER A 111 -6.29 8.68 -4.30
C SER A 111 -6.09 9.20 -2.88
N ALA A 112 -5.12 10.09 -2.70
CA ALA A 112 -4.87 10.68 -1.39
C ALA A 112 -6.11 11.40 -0.82
N ALA A 113 -6.22 11.37 0.51
CA ALA A 113 -7.39 11.80 1.29
C ALA A 113 -8.69 11.00 1.08
N ALA A 114 -8.73 10.03 0.16
CA ALA A 114 -9.92 9.22 -0.06
C ALA A 114 -10.28 8.38 1.18
N GLY A 115 -11.58 8.26 1.41
CA GLY A 115 -12.16 7.30 2.34
C GLY A 115 -13.08 6.32 1.65
N ILE A 116 -13.61 5.39 2.45
CA ILE A 116 -14.70 4.49 2.08
C ILE A 116 -15.96 5.33 1.84
N ARG A 117 -16.22 6.31 2.70
CA ARG A 117 -17.35 7.22 2.54
C ARG A 117 -17.03 8.33 1.55
N ASP A 118 -18.01 8.63 0.71
CA ASP A 118 -17.85 9.61 -0.38
C ASP A 118 -17.53 11.02 0.10
N GLU A 119 -17.93 11.44 1.31
CA GLU A 119 -17.63 12.77 1.85
C GLU A 119 -16.26 12.86 2.53
N THR A 120 -15.66 11.74 2.92
CA THR A 120 -14.40 11.71 3.68
C THR A 120 -13.30 12.48 2.93
N GLY A 121 -12.54 13.28 3.67
CA GLY A 121 -11.40 14.04 3.13
C GLY A 121 -11.75 15.24 2.25
N GLN A 122 -13.02 15.61 2.08
CA GLN A 122 -13.42 16.74 1.20
C GLN A 122 -12.83 18.10 1.62
N GLN A 123 -12.48 18.27 2.89
CA GLN A 123 -11.84 19.50 3.38
C GLN A 123 -10.44 19.73 2.80
N LEU A 124 -9.84 18.69 2.20
CA LEU A 124 -8.54 18.76 1.54
C LEU A 124 -8.66 19.05 0.04
N GLY A 125 -9.87 19.29 -0.48
CA GLY A 125 -10.12 19.54 -1.90
C GLY A 125 -10.51 18.27 -2.66
N ASP A 126 -10.19 18.22 -3.94
CA ASP A 126 -10.56 17.12 -4.82
C ASP A 126 -9.84 15.81 -4.45
N ARG A 127 -10.57 14.70 -4.57
CA ARG A 127 -10.13 13.32 -4.31
C ARG A 127 -11.11 12.33 -4.93
N ILE A 128 -10.64 11.13 -5.22
CA ILE A 128 -11.44 10.04 -5.77
C ILE A 128 -11.79 9.06 -4.64
N PRO A 129 -13.01 9.12 -4.06
CA PRO A 129 -13.43 8.22 -2.98
C PRO A 129 -13.52 6.77 -3.49
N PHE A 130 -13.65 5.79 -2.61
CA PHE A 130 -13.63 4.37 -3.00
C PHE A 130 -14.63 4.04 -4.12
N SER A 131 -15.85 4.59 -4.06
CA SER A 131 -16.87 4.44 -5.10
C SER A 131 -16.42 4.97 -6.47
N GLY A 132 -15.67 6.09 -6.49
CA GLY A 132 -15.07 6.65 -7.70
C GLY A 132 -13.93 5.78 -8.23
N GLN A 133 -13.14 5.18 -7.35
CA GLN A 133 -12.06 4.26 -7.74
C GLN A 133 -12.62 3.00 -8.39
N VAL A 134 -13.70 2.43 -7.83
CA VAL A 134 -14.42 1.31 -8.45
C VAL A 134 -15.01 1.69 -9.79
N ARG A 135 -15.59 2.90 -9.93
CA ARG A 135 -16.07 3.39 -11.23
C ARG A 135 -14.96 3.51 -12.27
N ASN A 136 -13.79 4.02 -11.88
CA ASN A 136 -12.61 4.05 -12.74
C ASN A 136 -12.18 2.64 -13.15
N HIS A 137 -12.30 1.67 -12.24
CA HIS A 137 -12.02 0.27 -12.58
C HIS A 137 -13.04 -0.31 -13.57
N GLN A 138 -14.33 -0.04 -13.43
CA GLN A 138 -15.34 -0.46 -14.41
C GLN A 138 -15.03 0.06 -15.81
N ASN A 139 -14.55 1.31 -15.92
CA ASN A 139 -14.10 1.88 -17.19
C ASN A 139 -12.87 1.15 -17.76
N ILE A 140 -11.96 0.67 -16.91
CA ILE A 140 -10.81 -0.14 -17.33
C ILE A 140 -11.25 -1.54 -17.74
N VAL A 141 -12.20 -2.16 -17.02
CA VAL A 141 -12.76 -3.46 -17.37
C VAL A 141 -13.38 -3.42 -18.76
N GLN A 142 -14.16 -2.39 -19.09
CA GLN A 142 -14.72 -2.23 -20.43
C GLN A 142 -13.62 -2.14 -21.51
N GLN A 143 -12.54 -1.38 -21.25
CA GLN A 143 -11.41 -1.32 -22.18
C GLN A 143 -10.67 -2.67 -22.30
N ILE A 144 -10.60 -3.45 -21.23
CA ILE A 144 -10.02 -4.79 -21.26
C ILE A 144 -10.89 -5.73 -22.11
N VAL A 145 -12.22 -5.65 -21.99
CA VAL A 145 -13.16 -6.35 -22.87
C VAL A 145 -12.88 -5.99 -24.33
N ASP A 146 -12.76 -4.70 -24.65
CA ASP A 146 -12.51 -4.25 -26.02
C ASP A 146 -11.14 -4.75 -26.55
N ILE A 147 -10.11 -4.79 -25.70
CA ILE A 147 -8.76 -5.25 -26.08
C ILE A 147 -8.70 -6.77 -26.26
N LEU A 148 -9.41 -7.52 -25.41
CA LEU A 148 -9.37 -8.99 -25.41
C LEU A 148 -10.44 -9.62 -26.32
N GLY A 149 -11.43 -8.84 -26.75
CA GLY A 149 -12.39 -9.16 -27.79
C GLY A 149 -13.78 -9.54 -27.28
N ASP A 150 -13.90 -10.07 -26.06
CA ASP A 150 -15.18 -10.47 -25.48
C ASP A 150 -15.16 -10.50 -23.93
N GLU A 151 -16.36 -10.48 -23.34
CA GLU A 151 -16.56 -10.45 -21.90
C GLU A 151 -16.08 -11.72 -21.18
N ASN A 152 -16.20 -12.90 -21.80
CA ASN A 152 -15.80 -14.15 -21.16
C ASN A 152 -14.28 -14.24 -21.07
N THR A 153 -13.57 -13.89 -22.15
CA THR A 153 -12.10 -13.84 -22.16
C THR A 153 -11.59 -12.79 -21.17
N ALA A 154 -12.23 -11.63 -21.09
CA ALA A 154 -11.90 -10.62 -20.10
C ALA A 154 -12.14 -11.08 -18.66
N ALA A 155 -13.27 -11.74 -18.38
CA ALA A 155 -13.59 -12.28 -17.08
C ALA A 155 -12.58 -13.35 -16.63
N ASP A 156 -12.18 -14.28 -17.51
CA ASP A 156 -11.12 -15.26 -17.21
C ASP A 156 -9.78 -14.58 -16.90
N TYR A 157 -9.43 -13.55 -17.68
CA TYR A 157 -8.21 -12.78 -17.48
C TYR A 157 -8.20 -12.07 -16.12
N LEU A 158 -9.26 -11.32 -15.82
CA LEU A 158 -9.43 -10.55 -14.58
C LEU A 158 -9.49 -11.46 -13.35
N GLY A 159 -10.11 -12.65 -13.47
CA GLY A 159 -10.18 -13.63 -12.39
C GLY A 159 -8.81 -14.14 -11.92
N ARG A 160 -7.78 -14.07 -12.77
CA ARG A 160 -6.41 -14.46 -12.42
C ARG A 160 -5.61 -13.34 -11.75
N CYS A 161 -6.09 -12.10 -11.79
CA CYS A 161 -5.41 -10.93 -11.26
C CYS A 161 -5.57 -10.75 -9.75
N ILE A 162 -4.70 -9.95 -9.15
CA ILE A 162 -4.77 -9.56 -7.74
C ILE A 162 -5.40 -8.18 -7.59
N TYR A 163 -6.21 -8.01 -6.54
CA TYR A 163 -6.89 -6.77 -6.18
C TYR A 163 -6.52 -6.40 -4.75
N SER A 164 -5.70 -5.37 -4.55
CA SER A 164 -5.42 -4.85 -3.20
C SER A 164 -6.34 -3.67 -2.88
N VAL A 165 -6.96 -3.70 -1.70
CA VAL A 165 -7.86 -2.65 -1.23
C VAL A 165 -7.44 -2.22 0.19
N GLY A 166 -7.02 -0.97 0.35
CA GLY A 166 -6.59 -0.41 1.63
C GLY A 166 -7.15 0.98 1.86
N LEU A 167 -8.29 1.06 2.56
CA LEU A 167 -9.01 2.30 2.89
C LEU A 167 -9.54 2.22 4.33
N GLY A 168 -9.80 3.38 4.93
CA GLY A 168 -10.40 3.50 6.26
C GLY A 168 -9.65 4.48 7.17
N SER A 169 -8.35 4.69 6.96
CA SER A 169 -7.54 5.62 7.76
C SER A 169 -8.13 7.04 7.73
N ASN A 170 -8.50 7.53 6.55
CA ASN A 170 -9.11 8.84 6.38
C ASN A 170 -10.54 8.91 6.93
N ASP A 171 -11.31 7.82 6.92
CA ASP A 171 -12.65 7.81 7.50
C ASP A 171 -12.63 8.08 9.02
N TYR A 172 -11.50 7.77 9.66
CA TYR A 172 -11.26 8.14 11.05
C TYR A 172 -10.54 9.49 11.18
N LEU A 173 -9.36 9.65 10.59
CA LEU A 173 -8.52 10.85 10.75
C LEU A 173 -9.11 12.10 10.09
N ASN A 174 -9.65 11.95 8.89
CA ASN A 174 -10.14 13.02 8.02
C ASN A 174 -11.68 13.04 7.92
N ASN A 175 -12.36 12.46 8.90
CA ASN A 175 -13.82 12.50 9.04
C ASN A 175 -14.28 12.32 10.50
N TYR A 176 -14.29 11.10 11.04
CA TYR A 176 -14.91 10.80 12.35
C TYR A 176 -14.33 11.63 13.50
N PHE A 177 -13.00 11.75 13.57
CA PHE A 177 -12.29 12.52 14.60
C PHE A 177 -12.09 14.00 14.25
N MET A 178 -12.83 14.54 13.27
CA MET A 178 -12.87 15.96 12.92
C MET A 178 -14.26 16.58 13.16
N PRO A 179 -14.75 16.67 14.41
CA PRO A 179 -16.12 17.09 14.71
C PRO A 179 -16.45 18.55 14.33
N GLN A 180 -15.43 19.38 14.10
CA GLN A 180 -15.57 20.77 13.64
C GLN A 180 -15.91 20.86 12.14
N VAL A 181 -15.54 19.83 11.36
CA VAL A 181 -15.78 19.76 9.91
C VAL A 181 -16.92 18.80 9.59
N TYR A 182 -17.02 17.70 10.34
CA TYR A 182 -17.99 16.64 10.10
C TYR A 182 -18.93 16.44 11.29
N SER A 183 -20.18 16.03 11.01
CA SER A 183 -21.15 15.67 12.05
C SER A 183 -21.06 14.20 12.48
N THR A 184 -20.18 13.41 11.88
CA THR A 184 -20.16 11.95 11.96
C THR A 184 -20.09 11.41 13.39
N SER A 185 -19.13 11.87 14.20
CA SER A 185 -18.99 11.45 15.60
C SER A 185 -20.09 11.98 16.53
N ARG A 186 -20.90 12.95 16.08
CA ARG A 186 -22.13 13.37 16.78
C ARG A 186 -23.34 12.51 16.43
N ARG A 187 -23.29 11.79 15.30
CA ARG A 187 -24.40 10.97 14.78
C ARG A 187 -24.23 9.48 15.07
N PHE A 188 -23.00 9.01 15.13
CA PHE A 188 -22.69 7.59 15.25
C PHE A 188 -21.69 7.36 16.38
N SER A 189 -21.89 6.29 17.14
CA SER A 189 -20.83 5.73 17.99
C SER A 189 -19.71 5.12 17.12
N PRO A 190 -18.52 4.84 17.68
CA PRO A 190 -17.43 4.23 16.92
C PRO A 190 -17.83 2.88 16.30
N ASP A 191 -18.63 2.08 17.02
CA ASP A 191 -19.09 0.78 16.54
C ASP A 191 -20.11 0.90 15.40
N GLN A 192 -21.09 1.81 15.54
CA GLN A 192 -22.05 2.11 14.47
C GLN A 192 -21.33 2.61 13.21
N TYR A 193 -20.32 3.46 13.39
CA TYR A 193 -19.56 3.97 12.26
C TYR A 193 -18.76 2.86 11.57
N ALA A 194 -18.06 2.01 12.33
CA ALA A 194 -17.37 0.84 11.78
C ALA A 194 -18.31 -0.08 11.01
N GLN A 195 -19.54 -0.29 11.49
CA GLN A 195 -20.55 -1.06 10.77
C GLN A 195 -20.94 -0.40 9.44
N ILE A 196 -21.16 0.91 9.40
CA ILE A 196 -21.51 1.65 8.18
C ILE A 196 -20.36 1.59 7.16
N LEU A 197 -19.12 1.76 7.62
CA LEU A 197 -17.94 1.63 6.75
C LEU A 197 -17.90 0.25 6.11
N ILE A 198 -18.10 -0.82 6.89
CA ILE A 198 -18.12 -2.19 6.36
C ILE A 198 -19.25 -2.40 5.35
N GLN A 199 -20.45 -1.89 5.62
CA GLN A 199 -21.56 -1.99 4.67
C GLN A 199 -21.22 -1.36 3.30
N GLN A 200 -20.64 -0.17 3.30
CA GLN A 200 -20.24 0.50 2.07
C GLN A 200 -19.04 -0.18 1.39
N TYR A 201 -18.08 -0.65 2.19
CA TYR A 201 -16.94 -1.42 1.69
C TYR A 201 -17.40 -2.69 0.98
N THR A 202 -18.34 -3.43 1.58
CA THR A 202 -18.94 -4.63 0.97
C THR A 202 -19.62 -4.32 -0.35
N GLN A 203 -20.38 -3.23 -0.46
CA GLN A 203 -21.03 -2.83 -1.72
C GLN A 203 -20.01 -2.64 -2.85
N GLN A 204 -18.90 -1.95 -2.56
CA GLN A 204 -17.84 -1.73 -3.55
C GLN A 204 -17.12 -3.03 -3.94
N LEU A 205 -16.84 -3.91 -2.97
CA LEU A 205 -16.26 -5.23 -3.26
C LEU A 205 -17.18 -6.10 -4.10
N SER A 206 -18.49 -6.07 -3.85
CA SER A 206 -19.48 -6.79 -4.66
C SER A 206 -19.47 -6.31 -6.10
N ILE A 207 -19.43 -5.00 -6.34
CA ILE A 207 -19.30 -4.45 -7.70
C ILE A 207 -18.02 -4.95 -8.38
N MET A 208 -16.88 -4.93 -7.68
CA MET A 208 -15.62 -5.43 -8.24
C MET A 208 -15.71 -6.93 -8.60
N TYR A 209 -16.31 -7.74 -7.72
CA TYR A 209 -16.55 -9.16 -7.96
C TYR A 209 -17.45 -9.39 -9.18
N ASP A 210 -18.54 -8.63 -9.32
CA ASP A 210 -19.44 -8.68 -10.47
C ASP A 210 -18.74 -8.27 -11.78
N ASN A 211 -17.63 -7.53 -11.69
CA ASN A 211 -16.78 -7.13 -12.82
C ASN A 211 -15.55 -8.04 -13.01
N GLY A 212 -15.61 -9.28 -12.52
CA GLY A 212 -14.62 -10.33 -12.81
C GLY A 212 -13.47 -10.45 -11.81
N ALA A 213 -13.39 -9.61 -10.78
CA ALA A 213 -12.37 -9.75 -9.75
C ALA A 213 -12.58 -11.02 -8.91
N ARG A 214 -11.52 -11.79 -8.65
CA ARG A 214 -11.60 -13.04 -7.86
C ARG A 214 -10.58 -13.16 -6.73
N LYS A 215 -9.44 -12.47 -6.77
CA LYS A 215 -8.41 -12.58 -5.72
C LYS A 215 -8.22 -11.24 -5.01
N PHE A 216 -8.79 -11.11 -3.82
CA PHE A 216 -8.82 -9.87 -3.07
C PHE A 216 -7.89 -9.91 -1.86
N VAL A 217 -7.13 -8.83 -1.68
CA VAL A 217 -6.24 -8.57 -0.55
C VAL A 217 -6.74 -7.32 0.17
N LEU A 218 -7.43 -7.52 1.29
CA LEU A 218 -8.02 -6.45 2.09
C LEU A 218 -7.05 -6.06 3.20
N PHE A 219 -6.55 -4.83 3.17
CA PHE A 219 -5.63 -4.33 4.21
C PHE A 219 -6.43 -3.72 5.36
N GLY A 220 -6.17 -4.19 6.58
CA GLY A 220 -6.64 -3.52 7.78
C GLY A 220 -6.01 -2.14 7.94
N VAL A 221 -6.71 -1.27 8.66
CA VAL A 221 -6.22 0.07 9.02
C VAL A 221 -5.09 -0.07 10.05
N GLY A 222 -3.97 0.61 9.81
CA GLY A 222 -2.84 0.64 10.75
C GLY A 222 -3.17 1.33 12.08
N GLN A 223 -2.18 1.39 12.97
CA GLN A 223 -2.27 2.08 14.25
C GLN A 223 -2.21 3.61 14.10
N ILE A 224 -3.28 4.23 13.57
CA ILE A 224 -3.31 5.68 13.31
C ILE A 224 -3.12 6.49 14.60
N GLY A 225 -3.50 5.96 15.76
CA GLY A 225 -3.29 6.59 17.06
C GLY A 225 -1.81 6.67 17.47
N CYS A 226 -0.93 5.94 16.80
CA CYS A 226 0.52 5.99 16.98
C CYS A 226 1.23 6.77 15.85
N SER A 227 0.50 7.37 14.91
CA SER A 227 1.09 8.25 13.90
C SER A 227 1.76 9.47 14.55
N PRO A 228 2.83 10.04 13.95
CA PRO A 228 3.45 11.25 14.49
C PRO A 228 2.45 12.39 14.72
N ASN A 229 1.41 12.52 13.89
CA ASN A 229 0.31 13.47 14.11
C ASN A 229 -0.46 13.21 15.42
N ALA A 230 -0.87 11.97 15.66
CA ALA A 230 -1.56 11.62 16.91
C ALA A 230 -0.65 11.82 18.13
N LEU A 231 0.64 11.47 18.01
CA LEU A 231 1.64 11.65 19.06
C LEU A 231 1.92 13.13 19.35
N ALA A 232 1.93 13.99 18.33
CA ALA A 232 2.13 15.43 18.53
C ALA A 232 1.05 16.04 19.47
N ASN A 233 -0.15 15.46 19.46
CA ASN A 233 -1.28 15.85 20.29
C ASN A 233 -1.33 15.15 21.67
N SER A 234 -0.45 14.19 21.94
CA SER A 234 -0.40 13.55 23.26
C SER A 234 0.42 14.39 24.26
N PRO A 235 0.13 14.32 25.58
CA PRO A 235 0.86 15.12 26.57
C PRO A 235 2.38 14.89 26.55
N ASP A 236 2.82 13.66 26.28
CA ASP A 236 4.22 13.24 26.34
C ASP A 236 4.90 13.08 24.96
N GLY A 237 4.15 13.17 23.85
CA GLY A 237 4.70 12.99 22.51
C GLY A 237 5.05 11.53 22.19
N ARG A 238 4.53 10.57 22.99
CA ARG A 238 4.89 9.14 22.91
C ARG A 238 3.70 8.21 23.10
N THR A 239 2.74 8.59 23.92
CA THR A 239 1.55 7.79 24.20
C THR A 239 0.61 7.82 23.01
N CYS A 240 0.34 6.64 22.43
CA CYS A 240 -0.62 6.50 21.34
C CYS A 240 -2.05 6.83 21.80
N ASN A 241 -2.84 7.44 20.92
CA ASN A 241 -4.25 7.71 21.16
C ASN A 241 -5.07 6.40 21.10
N GLN A 242 -5.48 5.90 22.27
CA GLN A 242 -6.28 4.67 22.39
C GLN A 242 -7.70 4.82 21.86
N GLY A 243 -8.27 6.03 21.88
CA GLY A 243 -9.58 6.29 21.27
C GLY A 243 -9.56 6.07 19.75
N TYR A 244 -8.46 6.46 19.09
CA TYR A 244 -8.28 6.22 17.66
C TYR A 244 -8.05 4.74 17.38
N ASN A 245 -7.13 4.10 18.12
CA ASN A 245 -6.79 2.70 17.90
C ASN A 245 -7.97 1.75 18.20
N SER A 246 -8.76 2.01 19.24
CA SER A 246 -9.96 1.22 19.54
C SER A 246 -11.03 1.32 18.45
N ALA A 247 -11.28 2.53 17.92
CA ALA A 247 -12.21 2.73 16.81
C ALA A 247 -11.76 2.00 15.53
N ASN A 248 -10.47 2.08 15.18
CA ASN A 248 -9.90 1.35 14.05
C ASN A 248 -10.04 -0.16 14.20
N GLN A 249 -9.79 -0.68 15.41
CA GLN A 249 -9.88 -2.11 15.69
C GLN A 249 -11.32 -2.64 15.51
N MET A 250 -12.35 -1.84 15.82
CA MET A 250 -13.74 -2.22 15.52
C MET A 250 -13.96 -2.44 14.03
N PHE A 251 -13.42 -1.57 13.17
CA PHE A 251 -13.46 -1.77 11.71
C PHE A 251 -12.64 -2.98 11.26
N ASN A 252 -11.39 -3.12 11.71
CA ASN A 252 -10.51 -4.22 11.31
C ASN A 252 -11.09 -5.59 11.69
N ASN A 253 -11.67 -5.72 12.89
CA ASN A 253 -12.32 -6.96 13.32
C ASN A 253 -13.51 -7.31 12.44
N ARG A 254 -14.32 -6.32 12.06
CA ARG A 254 -15.45 -6.51 11.13
C ARG A 254 -14.97 -6.79 9.71
N LEU A 255 -13.87 -6.20 9.24
CA LEU A 255 -13.27 -6.46 7.93
C LEU A 255 -12.75 -7.90 7.85
N LYS A 256 -12.08 -8.39 8.90
CA LYS A 256 -11.68 -9.80 9.00
C LYS A 256 -12.89 -10.74 9.04
N GLY A 257 -13.97 -10.35 9.73
CA GLY A 257 -15.25 -11.07 9.69
C GLY A 257 -15.89 -11.09 8.30
N LEU A 258 -15.81 -9.98 7.56
CA LEU A 258 -16.30 -9.86 6.19
C LEU A 258 -15.57 -10.80 5.24
N VAL A 259 -14.26 -11.03 5.42
CA VAL A 259 -13.51 -12.03 4.64
C VAL A 259 -14.15 -13.42 4.74
N ASN A 260 -14.58 -13.84 5.93
CA ASN A 260 -15.25 -15.12 6.12
C ASN A 260 -16.61 -15.16 5.43
N GLN A 261 -17.36 -14.07 5.52
CA GLN A 261 -18.65 -13.96 4.85
C GLN A 261 -18.48 -14.05 3.33
N LEU A 262 -17.61 -13.25 2.73
CA LEU A 262 -17.42 -13.21 1.28
C LEU A 262 -16.87 -14.53 0.74
N ASN A 263 -15.91 -15.17 1.41
CA ASN A 263 -15.40 -16.49 0.98
C ASN A 263 -16.45 -17.61 1.02
N ARG A 264 -17.49 -17.47 1.86
CA ARG A 264 -18.62 -18.40 1.90
C ARG A 264 -19.66 -18.07 0.83
N ASP A 265 -19.96 -16.79 0.66
CA ASP A 265 -21.04 -16.31 -0.18
C ASP A 265 -20.61 -16.24 -1.67
N GLN A 266 -19.30 -16.17 -1.97
CA GLN A 266 -18.70 -16.09 -3.31
C GLN A 266 -17.63 -17.20 -3.49
N PRO A 267 -18.05 -18.46 -3.76
CA PRO A 267 -17.17 -19.63 -3.67
C PRO A 267 -16.07 -19.70 -4.74
N ASP A 268 -16.21 -18.97 -5.85
CA ASP A 268 -15.25 -18.83 -6.94
C ASP A 268 -14.23 -17.68 -6.70
N ALA A 269 -14.44 -16.85 -5.67
CA ALA A 269 -13.51 -15.81 -5.25
C ALA A 269 -12.76 -16.19 -3.96
N ARG A 270 -11.64 -15.52 -3.73
CA ARG A 270 -10.79 -15.67 -2.55
C ARG A 270 -10.41 -14.30 -2.01
N PHE A 271 -10.89 -14.04 -0.81
CA PHE A 271 -10.60 -12.86 -0.02
C PHE A 271 -9.61 -13.23 1.08
N ILE A 272 -8.59 -12.39 1.26
CA ILE A 272 -7.68 -12.43 2.40
C ILE A 272 -7.66 -11.07 3.10
N TYR A 273 -7.37 -11.09 4.39
CA TYR A 273 -7.14 -9.93 5.24
C TYR A 273 -5.64 -9.85 5.58
N VAL A 274 -5.03 -8.69 5.42
CA VAL A 274 -3.69 -8.39 5.91
C VAL A 274 -3.80 -7.55 7.18
N ASP A 275 -3.20 -8.02 8.27
CA ASP A 275 -3.23 -7.32 9.56
C ASP A 275 -2.16 -6.24 9.66
N SER A 276 -2.35 -5.16 8.88
CA SER A 276 -1.45 -4.01 8.91
C SER A 276 -1.30 -3.45 10.33
N TYR A 277 -2.36 -3.50 11.15
CA TYR A 277 -2.32 -3.03 12.54
C TYR A 277 -1.31 -3.84 13.36
N GLY A 278 -1.41 -5.17 13.32
CA GLY A 278 -0.52 -6.08 14.04
C GLY A 278 0.92 -5.97 13.55
N ILE A 279 1.13 -5.90 12.23
CA ILE A 279 2.47 -5.70 11.65
C ILE A 279 3.10 -4.38 12.15
N PHE A 280 2.34 -3.28 12.15
CA PHE A 280 2.81 -2.02 12.74
C PHE A 280 3.10 -2.13 14.24
N GLN A 281 2.31 -2.92 14.96
CA GLN A 281 2.50 -3.12 16.40
C GLN A 281 3.84 -3.78 16.70
N ASP A 282 4.19 -4.82 15.94
CA ASP A 282 5.46 -5.51 16.09
C ASP A 282 6.64 -4.56 15.84
N ILE A 283 6.52 -3.71 14.82
CA ILE A 283 7.55 -2.71 14.50
C ILE A 283 7.71 -1.71 15.65
N ILE A 284 6.62 -1.17 16.19
CA ILE A 284 6.67 -0.20 17.29
C ILE A 284 7.21 -0.84 18.57
N ASN A 285 6.86 -2.09 18.85
CA ASN A 285 7.29 -2.81 20.05
C ASN A 285 8.76 -3.25 19.99
N SER A 286 9.28 -3.57 18.79
CA SER A 286 10.65 -4.07 18.59
C SER A 286 11.36 -3.38 17.42
N PRO A 287 11.51 -2.04 17.43
CA PRO A 287 11.92 -1.28 16.24
C PRO A 287 13.32 -1.65 15.72
N SER A 288 14.25 -1.93 16.62
CA SER A 288 15.63 -2.30 16.27
C SER A 288 15.70 -3.61 15.49
N SER A 289 14.81 -4.57 15.76
CA SER A 289 14.70 -5.84 15.03
C SER A 289 14.34 -5.64 13.55
N PHE A 290 13.74 -4.50 13.21
CA PHE A 290 13.38 -4.11 11.85
C PHE A 290 14.29 -3.01 11.28
N GLY A 291 15.34 -2.61 12.03
CA GLY A 291 16.29 -1.58 11.61
C GLY A 291 15.85 -0.13 11.91
N PHE A 292 14.75 0.07 12.64
CA PHE A 292 14.29 1.41 13.02
C PHE A 292 14.89 1.88 14.35
N ARG A 293 15.17 3.18 14.42
CA ARG A 293 15.54 3.89 15.65
C ARG A 293 14.50 4.92 16.05
N VAL A 294 13.75 5.46 15.08
CA VAL A 294 12.74 6.50 15.31
C VAL A 294 11.39 6.01 14.82
N THR A 295 10.49 5.74 15.75
CA THR A 295 9.10 5.31 15.48
C THR A 295 8.06 6.33 15.92
N ASN A 296 8.47 7.36 16.65
CA ASN A 296 7.57 8.34 17.22
C ASN A 296 7.60 9.71 16.50
N ALA A 297 8.35 9.86 15.42
CA ALA A 297 8.43 11.10 14.67
C ALA A 297 8.56 10.85 13.16
N GLY A 298 8.06 11.79 12.36
CA GLY A 298 8.29 11.82 10.92
C GLY A 298 9.75 12.17 10.63
N CYS A 299 10.32 11.57 9.58
CA CYS A 299 11.63 11.99 9.07
C CYS A 299 11.61 13.43 8.52
N CYS A 300 10.46 13.88 8.06
CA CYS A 300 10.21 15.21 7.55
C CYS A 300 8.83 15.71 8.02
N GLY A 301 8.64 17.02 8.10
CA GLY A 301 7.45 17.63 8.72
C GLY A 301 7.83 18.67 9.76
N ILE A 302 6.84 19.36 10.31
CA ILE A 302 7.03 20.52 11.19
C ILE A 302 6.30 20.31 12.51
N GLY A 303 6.85 20.92 13.57
CA GLY A 303 6.28 20.91 14.90
C GLY A 303 6.67 19.68 15.70
N ARG A 304 5.93 19.44 16.79
CA ARG A 304 6.19 18.31 17.68
C ARG A 304 6.11 16.99 16.91
N ASN A 305 7.05 16.09 17.16
CA ASN A 305 7.17 14.79 16.47
C ASN A 305 7.29 14.90 14.93
N ASN A 306 7.53 16.09 14.36
CA ASN A 306 7.34 16.38 12.93
C ASN A 306 5.93 15.98 12.44
N GLY A 307 4.93 16.04 13.33
CA GLY A 307 3.61 15.49 13.11
C GLY A 307 2.48 16.52 12.95
N GLN A 308 2.74 17.79 13.23
CA GLN A 308 1.67 18.82 13.16
C GLN A 308 1.38 19.24 11.73
N ILE A 309 2.42 19.35 10.91
CA ILE A 309 2.31 19.66 9.48
C ILE A 309 3.19 18.66 8.75
N THR A 310 2.64 18.07 7.69
CA THR A 310 3.38 17.16 6.81
C THR A 310 4.54 17.87 6.11
N CYS A 311 5.37 17.14 5.38
CA CYS A 311 6.48 17.71 4.62
C CYS A 311 6.06 18.89 3.75
N LEU A 312 6.76 20.01 3.89
CA LEU A 312 6.63 21.13 2.96
C LEU A 312 7.56 20.98 1.75
N PRO A 313 7.24 21.63 0.62
CA PRO A 313 8.12 21.66 -0.53
C PRO A 313 9.54 22.09 -0.18
N PHE A 314 10.52 21.33 -0.67
CA PHE A 314 11.96 21.55 -0.49
C PHE A 314 12.47 21.51 0.96
N GLN A 315 11.67 21.01 1.91
CA GLN A 315 12.13 20.80 3.27
C GLN A 315 13.26 19.75 3.31
N THR A 316 14.32 20.01 4.08
CA THR A 316 15.38 19.02 4.33
C THR A 316 14.87 17.91 5.24
N PRO A 317 14.83 16.64 4.79
CA PRO A 317 14.43 15.52 5.62
C PRO A 317 15.56 15.09 6.57
N CYS A 318 15.25 14.17 7.49
CA CYS A 318 16.23 13.53 8.35
C CYS A 318 17.38 12.88 7.53
N PRO A 319 18.60 12.81 8.10
CA PRO A 319 19.78 12.35 7.37
C PRO A 319 19.75 10.86 7.02
N ASN A 320 19.18 10.02 7.89
CA ASN A 320 19.04 8.57 7.63
C ASN A 320 17.58 8.13 7.65
N ARG A 321 16.97 8.12 6.47
CA ARG A 321 15.57 7.74 6.24
C ARG A 321 15.27 6.27 6.55
N ARG A 322 16.28 5.39 6.48
CA ARG A 322 16.11 3.94 6.76
C ARG A 322 15.92 3.63 8.23
N GLU A 323 16.30 4.54 9.12
CA GLU A 323 16.13 4.40 10.58
C GLU A 323 14.79 4.95 11.08
N TYR A 324 13.99 5.58 10.21
CA TYR A 324 12.69 6.15 10.55
C TYR A 324 11.55 5.28 10.03
N LEU A 325 10.57 4.99 10.88
CA LEU A 325 9.35 4.30 10.46
C LEU A 325 8.46 5.22 9.61
N PHE A 326 8.30 6.47 10.05
CA PHE A 326 7.43 7.44 9.41
C PHE A 326 8.23 8.41 8.55
N TRP A 327 7.76 8.62 7.33
CA TRP A 327 8.28 9.64 6.43
C TRP A 327 7.82 11.02 6.86
N ASP A 328 6.53 11.17 7.13
CA ASP A 328 5.91 12.43 7.55
C ASP A 328 4.94 12.21 8.74
N ALA A 329 3.99 13.13 8.91
CA ALA A 329 3.00 13.11 9.98
C ALA A 329 2.12 11.84 10.04
N PHE A 330 1.98 11.11 8.92
CA PHE A 330 1.07 9.97 8.79
C PHE A 330 1.70 8.78 8.05
N HIS A 331 2.52 9.05 7.05
CA HIS A 331 2.89 8.04 6.07
C HIS A 331 4.21 7.34 6.41
N PRO A 332 4.37 6.05 6.09
CA PRO A 332 5.60 5.32 6.34
C PRO A 332 6.71 5.70 5.37
N THR A 333 7.97 5.52 5.78
CA THR A 333 9.11 5.53 4.86
C THR A 333 9.08 4.31 3.93
N GLU A 334 9.87 4.33 2.86
CA GLU A 334 10.14 3.14 2.05
C GLU A 334 10.60 1.95 2.92
N ALA A 335 11.38 2.19 3.97
CA ALA A 335 11.82 1.13 4.88
C ALA A 335 10.62 0.51 5.62
N GLY A 336 9.71 1.33 6.16
CA GLY A 336 8.46 0.87 6.75
C GLY A 336 7.59 0.08 5.77
N ASN A 337 7.36 0.64 4.58
CA ASN A 337 6.59 0.01 3.52
C ASN A 337 7.20 -1.32 3.04
N THR A 338 8.54 -1.44 3.06
CA THR A 338 9.23 -2.68 2.69
C THR A 338 8.95 -3.80 3.69
N VAL A 339 8.95 -3.52 4.99
CA VAL A 339 8.61 -4.52 6.01
C VAL A 339 7.17 -4.97 5.85
N ILE A 340 6.24 -4.02 5.70
CA ILE A 340 4.80 -4.31 5.57
C ILE A 340 4.52 -5.11 4.29
N GLY A 341 5.04 -4.66 3.14
CA GLY A 341 4.84 -5.34 1.86
C GLY A 341 5.38 -6.76 1.84
N ARG A 342 6.55 -6.99 2.46
CA ARG A 342 7.13 -8.35 2.60
C ARG A 342 6.29 -9.26 3.49
N ARG A 343 5.80 -8.76 4.63
CA ARG A 343 4.96 -9.55 5.55
C ARG A 343 3.55 -9.78 5.01
N ALA A 344 3.00 -8.82 4.25
CA ALA A 344 1.75 -9.01 3.51
C ALA A 344 1.90 -10.08 2.42
N TYR A 345 3.04 -10.06 1.70
CA TYR A 345 3.31 -11.03 0.65
C TYR A 345 3.55 -12.44 1.20
N SER A 346 4.46 -12.56 2.16
CA SER A 346 4.81 -13.81 2.82
C SER A 346 4.80 -13.59 4.33
N ALA A 347 3.72 -14.06 4.97
CA ALA A 347 3.51 -13.95 6.41
C ALA A 347 4.71 -14.53 7.18
N GLN A 348 5.20 -13.76 8.15
CA GLN A 348 6.24 -14.16 9.09
C GLN A 348 5.65 -14.58 10.44
N GLY A 349 4.47 -14.04 10.78
CA GLY A 349 3.64 -14.46 11.91
C GLY A 349 2.28 -14.97 11.46
N PRO A 350 1.61 -15.83 12.26
CA PRO A 350 0.28 -16.36 11.94
C PRO A 350 -0.82 -15.29 11.94
N SER A 351 -0.56 -14.11 12.50
CA SER A 351 -1.47 -12.97 12.52
C SER A 351 -1.32 -12.03 11.31
N ASP A 352 -0.23 -12.12 10.55
CA ASP A 352 0.10 -11.15 9.48
C ASP A 352 -0.96 -11.12 8.38
N ALA A 353 -1.53 -12.29 8.07
CA ALA A 353 -2.57 -12.44 7.07
C ALA A 353 -3.55 -13.55 7.45
N TYR A 354 -4.76 -13.50 6.90
CA TYR A 354 -5.83 -14.46 7.17
C TYR A 354 -6.77 -14.61 5.96
N PRO A 355 -7.22 -15.83 5.59
CA PRO A 355 -6.78 -17.12 6.13
C PRO A 355 -5.40 -17.55 5.62
N ILE A 356 -4.92 -16.94 4.53
CA ILE A 356 -3.62 -17.17 3.90
C ILE A 356 -2.99 -15.83 3.51
N ASP A 357 -1.70 -15.83 3.15
CA ASP A 357 -1.03 -14.64 2.61
C ASP A 357 -1.06 -14.57 1.08
N ILE A 358 -0.55 -13.46 0.51
CA ILE A 358 -0.58 -13.23 -0.93
C ILE A 358 0.20 -14.32 -1.68
N ARG A 359 1.34 -14.79 -1.13
CA ARG A 359 2.15 -15.84 -1.76
C ARG A 359 1.37 -17.14 -1.95
N ARG A 360 0.44 -17.49 -1.06
CA ARG A 360 -0.46 -18.63 -1.28
C ARG A 360 -1.65 -18.26 -2.17
N LEU A 361 -2.20 -17.05 -2.04
CA LEU A 361 -3.32 -16.58 -2.86
C LEU A 361 -3.01 -16.61 -4.37
N VAL A 362 -1.80 -16.25 -4.77
CA VAL A 362 -1.39 -16.25 -6.19
C VAL A 362 -1.28 -17.65 -6.81
N GLN A 363 -1.19 -18.70 -5.97
CA GLN A 363 -1.10 -20.10 -6.42
C GLN A 363 -2.47 -20.76 -6.66
N LEU A 364 -3.55 -20.10 -6.22
CA LEU A 364 -4.94 -20.50 -6.49
C LEU A 364 -5.32 -20.09 -7.92
#